data_AF-A0A9D6IA07-F1
#
_entry.id   AF-A0A9D6IA07-F1
#
_cell.length_a   1.000
_cell.length_b   1.000
_cell.length_c   1.000
_cell.angle_alpha   90.00
_cell.angle_beta   90.00
_cell.angle_gamma   90.00
#
_symmetry.space_group_name_H-M   'P 1'
#
loop_
_entity.id
_entity.type
_entity.pdbx_description
1 polymer ?
#
loop_
_entity_poly.entity_id
_entity_poly.type
_entity_poly.pdbx_seq_one_letter_code
_entity_poly.pdbx_strand_id
1 'polypeptide(L)'
;MRVTKPLLFLLLIILTYPFLIKYVYVAHNQYEQIPLILRILDPSYLSNDWIVNVNSHFSPRYFFTLYIGTISRFIPLHLTYFIHYILTIGLVTLATYYLAVKIFRSSLTSILTTMFILFGQKYTLGGNDLVGRDFDPPRFAFGLASSAITLFFYQKYLISSFLLSLATYIHPLIGFEVATVYFLTLAVIFLRIKLQGKSIYFQVKKFISSFLLFSLLSSFSLITYLKSFSSYSQITIDKETVVTILAKIRAPAHYLPSSWAISDFILFGLILLAGFICFRLLCRTMNFMEKWLLIIPVIFILILCLLASNSAEIDLLYPILFAQFFRLTVIIYWLFAILIYGTCFTHMLVPRKKIIFLFLPVLPFFISHPEVITASGFTHSLYIFLAVTFPLWIILLRKKVIGIFVFSIFYVIVALSLLFKNFPFHFEQLYPLPTPETKIASWARENTVPNAIFLTPLDFYTFRLTANRAIVVDWLVMPFEQSAMVEWAQRIADVSSIDSIFEISEEKARAGFKTITYERLTSLRRKYPFNYVITESTINLPLEKIYTTDQFFIYKF
;
A
#
# COMPACT_ATOMS: atom_id res chain seq x y z
N MET A 1 -24.00 -23.45 5.63
CA MET A 1 -24.03 -22.23 6.48
C MET A 1 -25.23 -21.39 6.07
N ARG A 2 -26.16 -21.04 6.97
CA ARG A 2 -27.20 -20.05 6.65
C ARG A 2 -26.55 -18.68 6.53
N VAL A 3 -26.69 -18.01 5.39
CA VAL A 3 -26.19 -16.64 5.21
C VAL A 3 -26.96 -15.73 6.16
N THR A 4 -26.26 -15.12 7.12
CA THR A 4 -26.88 -14.20 8.08
C THR A 4 -27.08 -12.83 7.44
N LYS A 5 -28.07 -12.05 7.91
CA LYS A 5 -28.30 -10.69 7.40
C LYS A 5 -27.02 -9.84 7.35
N PRO A 6 -26.17 -9.77 8.40
CA PRO A 6 -24.91 -9.04 8.34
C PRO A 6 -24.00 -9.43 7.18
N LEU A 7 -23.89 -10.73 6.86
CA LEU A 7 -23.05 -11.20 5.76
C LEU A 7 -23.54 -10.72 4.40
N LEU A 8 -24.86 -10.60 4.18
CA LEU A 8 -25.41 -10.02 2.95
C LEU A 8 -25.02 -8.55 2.80
N PHE A 9 -25.03 -7.78 3.89
CA PHE A 9 -24.59 -6.38 3.85
C PHE A 9 -23.09 -6.25 3.60
N LEU A 10 -22.27 -7.10 4.22
CA LEU A 10 -20.83 -7.10 3.95
C LEU A 10 -20.55 -7.46 2.49
N LEU A 11 -21.26 -8.44 1.93
CA LEU A 11 -21.16 -8.78 0.51
C LEU A 11 -21.55 -7.60 -0.39
N LEU A 12 -22.64 -6.91 -0.07
CA LEU A 12 -23.04 -5.70 -0.80
C LEU A 12 -21.95 -4.61 -0.72
N ILE A 13 -21.39 -4.35 0.46
CA ILE A 13 -20.29 -3.40 0.65
C ILE A 13 -19.09 -3.80 -0.21
N ILE A 14 -18.65 -5.06 -0.15
CA ILE A 14 -17.50 -5.57 -0.92
C ILE A 14 -17.71 -5.38 -2.43
N LEU A 15 -18.90 -5.70 -2.95
CA LEU A 15 -19.20 -5.63 -4.38
C LEU A 15 -19.41 -4.19 -4.88
N THR A 16 -19.92 -3.30 -4.04
CA THR A 16 -20.19 -1.90 -4.41
C THR A 16 -19.00 -0.97 -4.17
N TYR A 17 -18.11 -1.31 -3.24
CA TYR A 17 -16.96 -0.50 -2.85
C TYR A 17 -16.09 -0.02 -4.04
N PRO A 18 -15.71 -0.87 -5.02
CA PRO A 18 -14.90 -0.43 -6.15
C PRO A 18 -15.55 0.70 -6.96
N PHE A 19 -16.87 0.70 -7.08
CA PHE A 19 -17.62 1.73 -7.81
C PHE A 19 -17.76 3.03 -7.00
N LEU A 20 -17.89 2.90 -5.68
CA LEU A 20 -18.04 4.04 -4.77
C LEU A 20 -16.71 4.80 -4.60
N ILE A 21 -15.59 4.08 -4.47
CA ILE A 21 -14.25 4.65 -4.31
C ILE A 21 -13.57 4.99 -5.65
N LYS A 22 -14.20 4.62 -6.77
CA LYS A 22 -13.69 4.84 -8.14
C LYS A 22 -12.37 4.11 -8.37
N TYR A 23 -12.43 2.78 -8.35
CA TYR A 23 -11.31 1.89 -8.64
C TYR A 23 -10.55 2.29 -9.91
N VAL A 24 -9.23 2.13 -9.88
CA VAL A 24 -8.32 2.44 -10.99
C VAL A 24 -7.41 1.24 -11.25
N TYR A 25 -7.52 0.72 -12.47
CA TYR A 25 -6.54 -0.15 -13.09
C TYR A 25 -5.42 0.70 -13.69
N VAL A 26 -4.17 0.27 -13.49
CA VAL A 26 -2.91 0.95 -13.81
C VAL A 26 -2.72 2.26 -13.06
N ALA A 27 -2.19 2.17 -11.84
CA ALA A 27 -1.80 3.33 -11.05
C ALA A 27 -0.56 3.04 -10.18
N HIS A 28 0.17 4.10 -9.82
CA HIS A 28 1.25 4.09 -8.83
C HIS A 28 2.21 2.89 -8.99
N ASN A 29 2.19 1.97 -8.02
CA ASN A 29 3.05 0.78 -7.94
C ASN A 29 2.83 -0.22 -9.10
N GLN A 30 1.73 -0.12 -9.84
CA GLN A 30 1.45 -1.03 -10.96
C GLN A 30 2.35 -0.74 -12.17
N TYR A 31 2.88 0.48 -12.33
CA TYR A 31 3.85 0.83 -13.37
C TYR A 31 5.14 0.00 -13.28
N GLU A 32 5.53 -0.41 -12.06
CA GLU A 32 6.67 -1.28 -11.82
C GLU A 32 6.34 -2.77 -12.04
N GLN A 33 5.09 -3.18 -11.79
CA GLN A 33 4.70 -4.60 -11.73
C GLN A 33 4.25 -5.14 -13.09
N ILE A 34 3.43 -4.37 -13.80
CA ILE A 34 2.80 -4.80 -15.05
C ILE A 34 3.85 -5.16 -16.11
N PRO A 35 4.96 -4.42 -16.31
CA PRO A 35 5.97 -4.82 -17.28
C PRO A 35 6.55 -6.22 -17.01
N LEU A 36 6.76 -6.57 -15.74
CA LEU A 36 7.27 -7.88 -15.34
C LEU A 36 6.22 -8.99 -15.56
N ILE A 37 4.95 -8.68 -15.30
CA ILE A 37 3.84 -9.60 -15.57
C ILE A 37 3.69 -9.84 -17.08
N LEU A 38 3.78 -8.78 -17.89
CA LEU A 38 3.74 -8.88 -19.34
C LEU A 38 4.94 -9.69 -19.88
N ARG A 39 6.13 -9.57 -19.27
CA ARG A 39 7.28 -10.44 -19.59
C ARG A 39 7.05 -11.93 -19.28
N ILE A 40 6.27 -12.26 -18.25
CA ILE A 40 5.89 -13.66 -17.93
C ILE A 40 4.88 -14.22 -18.93
N LEU A 41 4.02 -13.35 -19.47
CA LEU A 41 3.01 -13.71 -20.48
C LEU A 41 3.64 -13.82 -21.88
N ASP A 42 4.57 -12.93 -22.21
CA ASP A 42 5.33 -12.88 -23.46
C ASP A 42 6.82 -12.65 -23.16
N PRO A 43 7.67 -13.68 -23.27
CA PRO A 43 9.11 -13.57 -23.03
C PRO A 43 9.83 -12.55 -23.92
N SER A 44 9.25 -12.18 -25.08
CA SER A 44 9.81 -11.18 -26.01
C SER A 44 9.48 -9.73 -25.62
N TYR A 45 8.51 -9.54 -24.71
CA TYR A 45 8.04 -8.23 -24.29
C TYR A 45 9.16 -7.37 -23.71
N LEU A 46 9.50 -6.25 -24.38
CA LEU A 46 10.56 -5.34 -23.95
C LEU A 46 11.94 -6.01 -23.78
N SER A 47 12.33 -6.89 -24.71
CA SER A 47 13.62 -7.63 -24.65
C SER A 47 14.87 -6.74 -24.48
N ASN A 48 14.80 -5.49 -24.94
CA ASN A 48 15.89 -4.52 -24.88
C ASN A 48 15.79 -3.55 -23.69
N ASP A 49 14.77 -3.69 -22.84
CA ASP A 49 14.59 -2.82 -21.68
C ASP A 49 15.43 -3.33 -20.51
N TRP A 50 16.41 -2.51 -20.12
CA TRP A 50 17.36 -2.83 -19.07
C TRP A 50 16.67 -3.15 -17.74
N ILE A 51 15.70 -2.33 -17.32
CA ILE A 51 15.10 -2.50 -15.99
C ILE A 51 14.18 -3.71 -15.92
N VAL A 52 13.46 -4.01 -16.99
CA VAL A 52 12.63 -5.23 -17.09
C VAL A 52 13.55 -6.45 -17.08
N ASN A 53 14.66 -6.43 -17.80
CA ASN A 53 15.61 -7.54 -17.83
C ASN A 53 16.23 -7.81 -16.45
N VAL A 54 16.72 -6.77 -15.76
CA VAL A 54 17.29 -6.91 -14.40
C VAL A 54 16.24 -7.44 -13.43
N ASN A 55 15.04 -6.84 -13.37
CA ASN A 55 14.02 -7.22 -12.40
C ASN A 55 13.31 -8.55 -12.73
N SER A 56 13.46 -9.08 -13.94
CA SER A 56 12.94 -10.41 -14.31
C SER A 56 13.72 -11.55 -13.66
N HIS A 57 14.99 -11.33 -13.32
CA HIS A 57 15.78 -12.30 -12.56
C HIS A 57 15.38 -12.32 -11.09
N PHE A 58 15.25 -11.14 -10.48
CA PHE A 58 14.80 -11.00 -9.10
C PHE A 58 14.16 -9.64 -8.84
N SER A 59 13.10 -9.65 -8.05
CA SER A 59 12.46 -8.46 -7.50
C SER A 59 11.77 -8.83 -6.18
N PRO A 60 11.61 -7.89 -5.22
CA PRO A 60 10.70 -8.08 -4.08
C PRO A 60 9.30 -8.53 -4.49
N ARG A 61 8.89 -8.21 -5.73
CA ARG A 61 7.59 -8.56 -6.32
C ARG A 61 7.58 -9.92 -7.03
N TYR A 62 8.69 -10.66 -7.08
CA TYR A 62 8.87 -11.85 -7.95
C TYR A 62 7.71 -12.86 -7.84
N PHE A 63 7.42 -13.36 -6.64
CA PHE A 63 6.35 -14.33 -6.43
C PHE A 63 4.96 -13.76 -6.76
N PHE A 64 4.71 -12.47 -6.45
CA PHE A 64 3.49 -11.81 -6.85
C PHE A 64 3.34 -11.72 -8.38
N THR A 65 4.41 -11.35 -9.10
CA THR A 65 4.40 -11.25 -10.56
C THR A 65 4.18 -12.61 -11.21
N LEU A 66 4.79 -13.68 -10.68
CA LEU A 66 4.54 -15.06 -11.11
C LEU A 66 3.10 -15.48 -10.88
N TYR A 67 2.55 -15.19 -9.70
CA TYR A 67 1.18 -15.52 -9.34
C TYR A 67 0.16 -14.82 -10.25
N ILE A 68 0.25 -13.49 -10.38
CA ILE A 68 -0.66 -12.71 -11.22
C ILE A 68 -0.47 -13.05 -12.70
N GLY A 69 0.77 -13.21 -13.17
CA GLY A 69 1.07 -13.60 -14.54
C GLY A 69 0.53 -14.98 -14.89
N THR A 70 0.64 -15.96 -13.99
CA THR A 70 0.10 -17.31 -14.20
C THR A 70 -1.43 -17.29 -14.32
N ILE A 71 -2.12 -16.57 -13.42
CA ILE A 71 -3.58 -16.43 -13.51
C ILE A 71 -3.98 -15.70 -14.79
N SER A 72 -3.20 -14.69 -15.18
CA SER A 72 -3.48 -13.87 -16.37
C SER A 72 -3.25 -14.59 -17.70
N ARG A 73 -2.77 -15.85 -17.68
CA ARG A 73 -2.81 -16.74 -18.85
C ARG A 73 -4.21 -17.26 -19.15
N PHE A 74 -5.09 -17.27 -18.14
CA PHE A 74 -6.45 -17.82 -18.24
C PHE A 74 -7.52 -16.73 -18.33
N ILE A 75 -7.26 -15.55 -17.75
CA ILE A 75 -8.18 -14.41 -17.79
C ILE A 75 -7.41 -13.11 -18.08
N PRO A 76 -8.02 -12.10 -18.73
CA PRO A 76 -7.39 -10.81 -18.99
C PRO A 76 -6.80 -10.16 -17.74
N LEU A 77 -5.65 -9.49 -17.87
CA LEU A 77 -4.91 -8.91 -16.75
C LEU A 77 -5.73 -7.91 -15.93
N HIS A 78 -6.57 -7.09 -16.57
CA HIS A 78 -7.46 -6.15 -15.88
C HIS A 78 -8.50 -6.88 -15.00
N LEU A 79 -9.05 -8.00 -15.47
CA LEU A 79 -9.94 -8.86 -14.68
C LEU A 79 -9.19 -9.51 -13.53
N THR A 80 -7.96 -9.99 -13.75
CA THR A 80 -7.13 -10.52 -12.66
C THR A 80 -6.94 -9.48 -11.57
N TYR A 81 -6.51 -8.26 -11.91
CA TYR A 81 -6.31 -7.18 -10.94
C TYR A 81 -7.60 -6.81 -10.22
N PHE A 82 -8.73 -6.72 -10.92
CA PHE A 82 -10.01 -6.36 -10.31
C PHE A 82 -10.58 -7.44 -9.38
N ILE A 83 -10.49 -8.73 -9.76
CA ILE A 83 -10.92 -9.84 -8.91
C ILE A 83 -10.09 -9.86 -7.62
N HIS A 84 -8.78 -9.67 -7.71
CA HIS A 84 -7.90 -9.61 -6.54
C HIS A 84 -8.10 -8.34 -5.70
N TYR A 85 -8.50 -7.23 -6.34
CA TYR A 85 -8.96 -6.05 -5.63
C TYR A 85 -10.18 -6.38 -4.76
N ILE A 86 -11.24 -6.96 -5.35
CA ILE A 86 -12.44 -7.39 -4.62
C ILE A 86 -12.08 -8.37 -3.50
N LEU A 87 -11.19 -9.33 -3.77
CA LEU A 87 -10.70 -10.28 -2.76
C LEU A 87 -10.01 -9.55 -1.60
N THR A 88 -9.15 -8.57 -1.89
CA THR A 88 -8.44 -7.77 -0.87
C THR A 88 -9.43 -7.00 -0.01
N ILE A 89 -10.41 -6.32 -0.63
CA ILE A 89 -11.48 -5.63 0.08
C ILE A 89 -12.30 -6.62 0.92
N GLY A 90 -12.59 -7.80 0.40
CA GLY A 90 -13.26 -8.87 1.13
C GLY A 90 -12.50 -9.32 2.37
N LEU A 91 -11.19 -9.55 2.25
CA LEU A 91 -10.31 -9.91 3.37
C LEU A 91 -10.30 -8.83 4.46
N VAL A 92 -10.06 -7.57 4.09
CA VAL A 92 -10.04 -6.45 5.05
C VAL A 92 -11.42 -6.26 5.70
N THR A 93 -12.50 -6.33 4.90
CA THR A 93 -13.88 -6.19 5.38
C THR A 93 -14.22 -7.26 6.41
N LEU A 94 -13.98 -8.53 6.09
CA LEU A 94 -14.30 -9.64 6.98
C LEU A 94 -13.41 -9.65 8.22
N ALA A 95 -12.10 -9.40 8.08
CA ALA A 95 -11.17 -9.28 9.21
C ALA A 95 -11.64 -8.20 10.19
N THR A 96 -11.90 -6.99 9.68
CA THR A 96 -12.35 -5.84 10.47
C THR A 96 -13.68 -6.13 11.14
N TYR A 97 -14.66 -6.66 10.41
CA TYR A 97 -15.98 -7.00 10.95
C TYR A 97 -15.87 -8.04 12.07
N TYR A 98 -15.19 -9.16 11.83
CA TYR A 98 -15.11 -10.24 12.82
C TYR A 98 -14.30 -9.85 14.06
N LEU A 99 -13.26 -9.04 13.91
CA LEU A 99 -12.52 -8.49 15.04
C LEU A 99 -13.37 -7.49 15.83
N ALA A 100 -14.10 -6.61 15.14
CA ALA A 100 -15.03 -5.70 15.80
C ALA A 100 -16.16 -6.45 16.51
N VAL A 101 -16.71 -7.53 15.93
CA VAL A 101 -17.74 -8.37 16.60
C VAL A 101 -17.17 -9.01 17.86
N LYS A 102 -15.92 -9.48 17.80
CA LYS A 102 -15.22 -10.07 18.94
C LYS A 102 -15.10 -9.09 20.11
N ILE A 103 -14.80 -7.82 19.81
CA ILE A 103 -14.59 -6.77 20.82
C ILE A 103 -15.92 -6.20 21.33
N PHE A 104 -16.83 -5.81 20.43
CA PHE A 104 -18.02 -5.02 20.76
C PHE A 104 -19.30 -5.83 20.91
N ARG A 105 -19.31 -7.09 20.46
CA ARG A 105 -20.47 -7.99 20.53
C ARG A 105 -21.76 -7.42 19.91
N SER A 106 -21.61 -6.53 18.91
CA SER A 106 -22.72 -5.85 18.23
C SER A 106 -22.50 -5.83 16.72
N SER A 107 -23.38 -6.48 15.96
CA SER A 107 -23.25 -6.56 14.50
C SER A 107 -23.34 -5.18 13.82
N LEU A 108 -24.23 -4.30 14.29
CA LEU A 108 -24.38 -2.96 13.72
C LEU A 108 -23.14 -2.11 13.97
N THR A 109 -22.64 -2.09 15.22
CA THR A 109 -21.37 -1.42 15.57
C THR A 109 -20.25 -1.91 14.65
N SER A 110 -20.12 -3.22 14.49
CA SER A 110 -19.04 -3.81 13.69
C SER A 110 -19.14 -3.48 12.20
N ILE A 111 -20.35 -3.42 11.62
CA ILE A 111 -20.53 -3.00 10.22
C ILE A 111 -20.17 -1.54 10.06
N LEU A 112 -20.67 -0.65 10.92
CA LEU A 112 -20.35 0.78 10.87
C LEU A 112 -18.84 1.00 11.03
N THR A 113 -18.20 0.39 12.02
CA THR A 113 -16.74 0.41 12.19
C THR A 113 -16.01 -0.04 10.93
N THR A 114 -16.47 -1.11 10.28
CA THR A 114 -15.86 -1.62 9.05
C THR A 114 -15.98 -0.62 7.91
N MET A 115 -17.14 0.01 7.74
CA MET A 115 -17.34 1.04 6.70
C MET A 115 -16.42 2.24 6.90
N PHE A 116 -16.30 2.76 8.12
CA PHE A 116 -15.41 3.90 8.39
C PHE A 116 -13.93 3.58 8.19
N ILE A 117 -13.51 2.32 8.37
CA ILE A 117 -12.14 1.89 8.04
C ILE A 117 -11.95 1.76 6.53
N LEU A 118 -12.94 1.26 5.79
CA LEU A 118 -12.83 1.08 4.34
C LEU A 118 -12.81 2.41 3.58
N PHE A 119 -13.60 3.37 4.03
CA PHE A 119 -13.77 4.64 3.33
C PHE A 119 -12.96 5.80 3.93
N GLY A 120 -12.51 5.68 5.18
CA GLY A 120 -11.84 6.77 5.87
C GLY A 120 -10.37 6.92 5.51
N GLN A 121 -9.82 8.08 5.88
CA GLN A 121 -8.41 8.37 5.75
C GLN A 121 -7.54 7.51 6.67
N LYS A 122 -6.30 7.31 6.21
CA LYS A 122 -5.21 6.66 6.92
C LYS A 122 -4.44 7.68 7.76
N TYR A 123 -4.01 7.25 8.94
CA TYR A 123 -3.07 7.99 9.78
C TYR A 123 -1.93 7.05 10.12
N THR A 124 -0.99 6.92 9.20
CA THR A 124 0.12 5.97 9.26
C THR A 124 1.40 6.67 8.88
N LEU A 125 2.51 6.23 9.45
CA LEU A 125 3.83 6.71 9.09
C LEU A 125 4.41 5.86 7.94
N GLY A 126 5.28 6.45 7.13
CA GLY A 126 5.92 5.75 6.01
C GLY A 126 4.98 5.44 4.84
N GLY A 127 3.87 6.18 4.66
CA GLY A 127 3.09 6.26 3.41
C GLY A 127 2.38 4.98 2.93
N ASN A 128 2.13 3.99 3.80
CA ASN A 128 1.47 2.73 3.43
C ASN A 128 0.00 2.68 3.85
N ASP A 129 -0.81 1.92 3.10
CA ASP A 129 -2.27 1.97 3.20
C ASP A 129 -2.86 0.57 3.39
N LEU A 130 -3.96 0.48 4.14
CA LEU A 130 -4.70 -0.77 4.28
C LEU A 130 -5.55 -1.07 3.03
N VAL A 131 -6.21 -0.03 2.50
CA VAL A 131 -7.05 -0.07 1.29
C VAL A 131 -6.78 1.16 0.44
N GLY A 132 -7.05 1.07 -0.86
CA GLY A 132 -6.82 2.16 -1.82
C GLY A 132 -7.72 2.02 -3.03
N ARG A 133 -7.54 2.89 -4.02
CA ARG A 133 -8.29 2.86 -5.28
C ARG A 133 -7.71 1.88 -6.30
N ASP A 134 -6.48 1.44 -6.08
CA ASP A 134 -5.74 0.50 -6.90
C ASP A 134 -5.45 -0.80 -6.15
N PHE A 135 -5.11 -1.86 -6.90
CA PHE A 135 -4.65 -3.13 -6.34
C PHE A 135 -3.13 -3.22 -6.41
N ASP A 136 -2.49 -3.52 -5.28
CA ASP A 136 -1.05 -3.75 -5.24
C ASP A 136 -0.68 -4.80 -4.15
N PRO A 137 0.52 -5.40 -4.24
CA PRO A 137 0.96 -6.44 -3.33
C PRO A 137 0.89 -6.07 -1.84
N PRO A 138 1.31 -4.85 -1.39
CA PRO A 138 1.19 -4.46 0.00
C PRO A 138 -0.24 -4.57 0.55
N ARG A 139 -1.24 -4.03 -0.16
CA ARG A 139 -2.65 -4.09 0.29
C ARG A 139 -3.17 -5.51 0.34
N PHE A 140 -2.82 -6.35 -0.64
CA PHE A 140 -3.23 -7.74 -0.63
C PHE A 140 -2.61 -8.51 0.55
N ALA A 141 -1.33 -8.30 0.82
CA ALA A 141 -0.64 -8.88 1.98
C ALA A 141 -1.24 -8.38 3.30
N PHE A 142 -1.61 -7.10 3.41
CA PHE A 142 -2.31 -6.59 4.59
C PHE A 142 -3.72 -7.17 4.76
N GLY A 143 -4.45 -7.45 3.67
CA GLY A 143 -5.72 -8.18 3.73
C GLY A 143 -5.55 -9.59 4.33
N LEU A 144 -4.53 -10.32 3.90
CA LEU A 144 -4.19 -11.63 4.47
C LEU A 144 -3.72 -11.53 5.93
N ALA A 145 -2.85 -10.56 6.23
CA ALA A 145 -2.30 -10.34 7.56
C ALA A 145 -3.38 -9.93 8.57
N SER A 146 -4.27 -8.99 8.22
CA SER A 146 -5.40 -8.59 9.08
C SER A 146 -6.38 -9.75 9.34
N SER A 147 -6.60 -10.61 8.34
CA SER A 147 -7.37 -11.85 8.50
C SER A 147 -6.68 -12.81 9.48
N ALA A 148 -5.36 -12.99 9.36
CA ALA A 148 -4.57 -13.82 10.27
C ALA A 148 -4.58 -13.27 11.71
N ILE A 149 -4.46 -11.95 11.88
CA ILE A 149 -4.55 -11.26 13.18
C ILE A 149 -5.92 -11.50 13.79
N THR A 150 -6.99 -11.33 13.03
CA THR A 150 -8.35 -11.60 13.51
C THR A 150 -8.47 -13.04 13.99
N LEU A 151 -7.95 -14.01 13.24
CA LEU A 151 -7.95 -15.41 13.62
C LEU A 151 -7.12 -15.71 14.89
N PHE A 152 -6.08 -14.92 15.21
CA PHE A 152 -5.38 -15.02 16.49
C PHE A 152 -6.29 -14.67 17.67
N PHE A 153 -7.17 -13.67 17.55
CA PHE A 153 -8.18 -13.35 18.57
C PHE A 153 -9.21 -14.49 18.76
N TYR A 154 -9.42 -15.33 17.74
CA TYR A 154 -10.23 -16.55 17.81
C TYR A 154 -9.42 -17.81 18.11
N GLN A 155 -8.12 -17.69 18.44
CA GLN A 155 -7.22 -18.81 18.76
C GLN A 155 -7.09 -19.85 17.64
N LYS A 156 -7.26 -19.44 16.38
CA LYS A 156 -7.13 -20.27 15.17
C LYS A 156 -5.71 -20.19 14.58
N TYR A 157 -4.72 -20.45 15.43
CA TYR A 157 -3.29 -20.23 15.14
C TYR A 157 -2.78 -20.88 13.85
N LEU A 158 -3.19 -22.11 13.54
CA LEU A 158 -2.74 -22.82 12.32
C LEU A 158 -3.19 -22.12 11.04
N ILE A 159 -4.45 -21.67 11.00
CA ILE A 159 -4.99 -20.96 9.83
C ILE A 159 -4.36 -19.57 9.74
N SER A 160 -4.14 -18.89 10.89
CA SER A 160 -3.38 -17.64 10.93
C SER A 160 -1.98 -17.80 10.33
N SER A 161 -1.25 -18.85 10.69
CA SER A 161 0.07 -19.15 10.13
C SER A 161 0.04 -19.37 8.63
N PHE A 162 -0.94 -20.13 8.12
CA PHE A 162 -1.11 -20.34 6.69
C PHE A 162 -1.33 -19.02 5.94
N LEU A 163 -2.21 -18.15 6.44
CA LEU A 163 -2.47 -16.83 5.83
C LEU A 163 -1.24 -15.92 5.88
N LEU A 164 -0.46 -15.93 6.98
CA LEU A 164 0.78 -15.19 7.07
C LEU A 164 1.85 -15.72 6.11
N SER A 165 1.93 -17.04 5.92
CA SER A 165 2.80 -17.63 4.90
C SER A 165 2.39 -17.19 3.50
N LEU A 166 1.10 -17.16 3.17
CA LEU A 166 0.63 -16.61 1.89
C LEU A 166 0.99 -15.12 1.76
N ALA A 167 0.80 -14.33 2.82
CA ALA A 167 1.16 -12.92 2.83
C ALA A 167 2.66 -12.71 2.54
N THR A 168 3.53 -13.60 3.03
CA THR A 168 4.98 -13.59 2.73
C THR A 168 5.28 -13.76 1.25
N TYR A 169 4.58 -14.65 0.53
CA TYR A 169 4.78 -14.79 -0.93
C TYR A 169 4.27 -13.58 -1.71
N ILE A 170 3.20 -12.94 -1.25
CA ILE A 170 2.67 -11.74 -1.90
C ILE A 170 3.57 -10.54 -1.63
N HIS A 171 3.98 -10.36 -0.38
CA HIS A 171 4.84 -9.29 0.05
C HIS A 171 5.74 -9.74 1.22
N PRO A 172 7.05 -9.95 1.00
CA PRO A 172 7.93 -10.58 2.00
C PRO A 172 7.98 -9.82 3.33
N LEU A 173 8.18 -8.51 3.29
CA LEU A 173 8.33 -7.69 4.49
C LEU A 173 7.08 -7.77 5.38
N ILE A 174 5.89 -7.44 4.84
CA ILE A 174 4.62 -7.50 5.58
C ILE A 174 4.35 -8.90 6.16
N GLY A 175 4.49 -9.95 5.35
CA GLY A 175 4.22 -11.32 5.81
C GLY A 175 5.13 -11.75 6.96
N PHE A 176 6.44 -11.55 6.81
CA PHE A 176 7.43 -11.92 7.83
C PHE A 176 7.34 -11.06 9.08
N GLU A 177 7.21 -9.75 8.93
CA GLU A 177 7.22 -8.81 10.05
C GLU A 177 5.97 -8.97 10.91
N VAL A 178 4.78 -9.06 10.28
CA VAL A 178 3.54 -9.27 11.03
C VAL A 178 3.56 -10.64 11.72
N ALA A 179 4.06 -11.68 11.05
CA ALA A 179 4.23 -12.99 11.69
C ALA A 179 5.16 -12.91 12.90
N THR A 180 6.31 -12.26 12.75
CA THR A 180 7.29 -12.08 13.83
C THR A 180 6.68 -11.36 15.02
N VAL A 181 6.04 -10.21 14.80
CA VAL A 181 5.39 -9.42 15.85
C VAL A 181 4.34 -10.25 16.60
N TYR A 182 3.52 -11.02 15.90
CA TYR A 182 2.44 -11.79 16.53
C TYR A 182 2.92 -13.09 17.20
N PHE A 183 3.92 -13.79 16.66
CA PHE A 183 4.51 -14.94 17.36
C PHE A 183 5.24 -14.50 18.63
N LEU A 184 5.99 -13.37 18.60
CA LEU A 184 6.59 -12.79 19.80
C LEU A 184 5.52 -12.37 20.82
N THR A 185 4.42 -11.78 20.34
CA THR A 185 3.28 -11.42 21.19
C THR A 185 2.72 -12.65 21.91
N LEU A 186 2.48 -13.74 21.18
CA LEU A 186 1.99 -15.00 21.76
C LEU A 186 2.98 -15.59 22.77
N ALA A 187 4.28 -15.56 22.47
CA ALA A 187 5.31 -16.02 23.39
C ALA A 187 5.28 -15.25 24.72
N VAL A 188 5.18 -13.92 24.68
CA VAL A 188 5.06 -13.07 25.88
C VAL A 188 3.77 -13.36 26.65
N ILE A 189 2.64 -13.55 25.96
CA ILE A 189 1.36 -13.89 26.59
C ILE A 189 1.44 -15.24 27.31
N PHE A 190 2.00 -16.27 26.67
CA PHE A 190 2.12 -17.60 27.28
C PHE A 190 3.11 -17.61 28.44
N LEU A 191 4.22 -16.86 28.35
CA LEU A 191 5.13 -16.67 29.49
C LEU A 191 4.39 -16.06 30.69
N ARG A 192 3.57 -15.01 30.46
CA ARG A 192 2.75 -14.41 31.53
C ARG A 192 1.75 -15.41 32.13
N ILE A 193 1.09 -16.24 31.32
CA ILE A 193 0.16 -17.26 31.83
C ILE A 193 0.90 -18.30 32.68
N LYS A 194 2.09 -18.73 32.27
CA LYS A 194 2.94 -19.65 33.03
C LYS A 194 3.37 -19.06 34.37
N LEU A 195 3.77 -17.78 34.38
CA LEU A 195 4.15 -17.07 35.61
C LEU A 195 2.99 -16.93 36.61
N GLN A 196 1.73 -17.04 36.16
CA GLN A 196 0.55 -17.11 37.01
C GLN A 196 0.24 -18.53 37.53
N GLY A 197 1.16 -19.49 37.36
CA GLY A 197 1.00 -20.88 37.80
C GLY A 197 0.01 -21.71 36.98
N LYS A 198 -0.47 -21.20 35.83
CA LYS A 198 -1.41 -21.93 34.97
C LYS A 198 -0.68 -22.83 33.98
N SER A 199 -1.21 -24.03 33.74
CA SER A 199 -0.70 -24.91 32.68
C SER A 199 -0.90 -24.26 31.31
N ILE A 200 0.18 -24.23 30.52
CA ILE A 200 0.20 -23.69 29.15
C ILE A 200 0.47 -24.77 28.09
N TYR A 201 0.53 -26.05 28.48
CA TYR A 201 0.99 -27.13 27.60
C TYR A 201 0.24 -27.16 26.25
N PHE A 202 -1.08 -27.08 26.29
CA PHE A 202 -1.91 -27.13 25.09
C PHE A 202 -1.73 -25.90 24.20
N GLN A 203 -1.59 -24.71 24.81
CA GLN A 203 -1.36 -23.45 24.10
C GLN A 203 0.02 -23.45 23.44
N VAL A 204 1.05 -23.93 24.14
CA VAL A 204 2.42 -24.07 23.62
C VAL A 204 2.47 -25.06 22.47
N LYS A 205 1.79 -26.21 22.57
CA LYS A 205 1.71 -27.18 21.46
C LYS A 205 1.10 -26.54 20.21
N LYS A 206 0.02 -25.79 20.36
CA LYS A 206 -0.62 -25.04 19.26
C LYS A 206 0.30 -23.95 18.71
N PHE A 207 1.00 -23.23 19.57
CA PHE A 207 1.98 -22.22 19.18
C PHE A 207 3.11 -22.83 18.34
N ILE A 208 3.77 -23.88 18.85
CA ILE A 208 4.89 -24.54 18.18
C ILE A 208 4.45 -25.10 16.83
N SER A 209 3.33 -25.83 16.78
CA SER A 209 2.80 -26.35 15.50
C SER A 209 2.49 -25.24 14.49
N SER A 210 1.97 -24.11 14.95
CA SER A 210 1.66 -22.96 14.08
C SER A 210 2.93 -22.24 13.62
N PHE A 211 3.92 -22.10 14.50
CA PHE A 211 5.23 -21.54 14.15
C PHE A 211 5.95 -22.42 13.13
N LEU A 212 6.03 -23.74 13.37
CA LEU A 212 6.63 -24.70 12.45
C LEU A 212 5.93 -24.71 11.09
N LEU A 213 4.59 -24.66 11.07
CA LEU A 213 3.83 -24.55 9.82
C LEU A 213 4.20 -23.27 9.06
N PHE A 214 4.23 -22.13 9.75
CA PHE A 214 4.62 -20.86 9.12
C PHE A 214 6.05 -20.92 8.57
N SER A 215 7.01 -21.39 9.36
CA SER A 215 8.41 -21.52 8.97
C SER A 215 8.58 -22.45 7.78
N LEU A 216 7.89 -23.59 7.78
CA LEU A 216 7.94 -24.56 6.67
C LEU A 216 7.41 -23.93 5.38
N LEU A 217 6.21 -23.36 5.41
CA LEU A 217 5.56 -22.82 4.22
C LEU A 217 6.25 -21.55 3.69
N SER A 218 6.78 -20.70 4.58
CA SER A 218 7.50 -19.47 4.19
C SER A 218 8.98 -19.69 3.84
N SER A 219 9.55 -20.85 4.16
CA SER A 219 10.99 -21.14 3.99
C SER A 219 11.47 -20.93 2.56
N PHE A 220 10.74 -21.42 1.56
CA PHE A 220 11.16 -21.30 0.16
C PHE A 220 11.21 -19.84 -0.31
N SER A 221 10.19 -19.06 0.05
CA SER A 221 10.18 -17.61 -0.19
C SER A 221 11.36 -16.93 0.50
N LEU A 222 11.56 -17.21 1.80
CA LEU A 222 12.67 -16.65 2.58
C LEU A 222 14.03 -16.96 1.98
N ILE A 223 14.27 -18.24 1.64
CA ILE A 223 15.53 -18.70 1.06
C ILE A 223 15.78 -18.00 -0.28
N THR A 224 14.74 -17.80 -1.10
CA THR A 224 14.87 -17.09 -2.38
C THR A 224 15.30 -15.65 -2.16
N TYR A 225 14.65 -14.94 -1.23
CA TYR A 225 15.02 -13.57 -0.88
C TYR A 225 16.41 -13.46 -0.24
N LEU A 226 16.76 -14.38 0.66
CA LEU A 226 18.08 -14.42 1.30
C LEU A 226 19.20 -14.76 0.31
N LYS A 227 18.98 -15.71 -0.60
CA LYS A 227 19.95 -16.05 -1.66
C LYS A 227 20.17 -14.88 -2.60
N SER A 228 19.11 -14.15 -2.95
CA SER A 228 19.29 -12.93 -3.73
C SER A 228 20.05 -11.87 -2.94
N PHE A 229 19.79 -11.74 -1.64
CA PHE A 229 20.55 -10.82 -0.80
C PHE A 229 22.04 -11.19 -0.72
N SER A 230 22.39 -12.49 -0.67
CA SER A 230 23.77 -12.96 -0.55
C SER A 230 24.53 -13.12 -1.87
N SER A 231 23.85 -13.43 -2.98
CA SER A 231 24.54 -13.71 -4.25
C SER A 231 25.08 -12.45 -4.91
N TYR A 232 24.53 -11.29 -4.56
CA TYR A 232 24.93 -10.00 -5.11
C TYR A 232 25.78 -9.15 -4.15
N SER A 233 26.06 -9.65 -2.94
CA SER A 233 26.97 -9.02 -1.97
C SER A 233 28.45 -9.25 -2.26
N GLN A 234 28.81 -9.80 -3.43
CA GLN A 234 30.19 -10.01 -3.86
C GLN A 234 30.84 -8.76 -4.46
N ILE A 235 30.06 -7.72 -4.75
CA ILE A 235 30.58 -6.41 -5.12
C ILE A 235 30.73 -5.60 -3.83
N THR A 236 31.93 -5.11 -3.53
CA THR A 236 32.19 -4.14 -2.46
C THR A 236 31.63 -2.78 -2.85
N ILE A 237 30.31 -2.67 -2.91
CA ILE A 237 29.61 -1.39 -3.01
C ILE A 237 29.59 -0.79 -1.62
N ASP A 238 29.95 0.48 -1.53
CA ASP A 238 29.85 1.23 -0.30
C ASP A 238 28.40 1.25 0.22
N LYS A 239 28.21 0.95 1.51
CA LYS A 239 26.89 0.84 2.13
C LYS A 239 26.18 2.19 2.17
N GLU A 240 26.92 3.27 2.36
CA GLU A 240 26.37 4.63 2.40
C GLU A 240 25.78 5.00 1.02
N THR A 241 26.44 4.60 -0.06
CA THR A 241 25.95 4.76 -1.43
C THR A 241 24.59 4.07 -1.63
N VAL A 242 24.48 2.79 -1.27
CA VAL A 242 23.23 2.03 -1.43
C VAL A 242 22.10 2.62 -0.57
N VAL A 243 22.41 2.94 0.69
CA VAL A 243 21.44 3.56 1.60
C VAL A 243 20.98 4.91 1.07
N THR A 244 21.88 5.72 0.52
CA THR A 244 21.52 7.02 -0.06
C THR A 244 20.59 6.85 -1.25
N ILE A 245 20.90 5.94 -2.19
CA ILE A 245 20.03 5.66 -3.34
C ILE A 245 18.64 5.21 -2.88
N LEU A 246 18.58 4.25 -1.96
CA LEU A 246 17.33 3.66 -1.51
C LEU A 246 16.49 4.64 -0.66
N ALA A 247 17.08 5.20 0.39
CA ALA A 247 16.36 5.94 1.43
C ALA A 247 16.27 7.44 1.15
N LYS A 248 17.31 8.07 0.60
CA LYS A 248 17.34 9.54 0.38
C LYS A 248 16.83 9.92 -1.01
N ILE A 249 17.23 9.19 -2.04
CA ILE A 249 16.91 9.52 -3.44
C ILE A 249 15.56 8.92 -3.84
N ARG A 250 15.42 7.59 -3.79
CA ARG A 250 14.25 6.91 -4.37
C ARG A 250 12.99 7.05 -3.53
N ALA A 251 13.08 6.93 -2.21
CA ALA A 251 11.90 6.72 -1.36
C ALA A 251 11.96 7.38 0.03
N PRO A 252 12.34 8.66 0.17
CA PRO A 252 12.42 9.33 1.48
C PRO A 252 11.12 9.24 2.29
N ALA A 253 9.97 9.33 1.61
CA ALA A 253 8.65 9.17 2.21
C ALA A 253 8.38 7.81 2.90
N HIS A 254 9.23 6.80 2.70
CA HIS A 254 9.12 5.49 3.33
C HIS A 254 10.19 5.23 4.41
N TYR A 255 11.36 5.88 4.31
CA TYR A 255 12.53 5.56 5.14
C TYR A 255 12.96 6.67 6.09
N LEU A 256 12.77 7.95 5.74
CA LEU A 256 13.34 9.09 6.46
C LEU A 256 12.25 9.87 7.19
N PRO A 257 12.11 9.72 8.52
CA PRO A 257 11.15 10.47 9.31
C PRO A 257 11.31 11.99 9.16
N SER A 258 12.54 12.49 9.01
CA SER A 258 12.82 13.91 8.78
C SER A 258 12.22 14.48 7.49
N SER A 259 11.90 13.62 6.51
CA SER A 259 11.29 14.03 5.24
C SER A 259 9.76 14.17 5.29
N TRP A 260 9.11 13.71 6.37
CA TRP A 260 7.66 13.71 6.47
C TRP A 260 7.13 15.00 7.07
N ALA A 261 5.87 15.32 6.77
CA ALA A 261 5.25 16.49 7.34
C ALA A 261 5.03 16.30 8.84
N ILE A 262 5.24 17.35 9.63
CA ILE A 262 4.98 17.34 11.08
C ILE A 262 3.52 16.94 11.37
N SER A 263 2.59 17.28 10.47
CA SER A 263 1.19 16.87 10.55
C SER A 263 1.00 15.35 10.62
N ASP A 264 1.85 14.56 9.94
CA ASP A 264 1.72 13.11 9.92
C ASP A 264 2.03 12.51 11.29
N PHE A 265 3.06 13.03 11.96
CA PHE A 265 3.40 12.66 13.34
C PHE A 265 2.32 13.06 14.33
N ILE A 266 1.79 14.29 14.21
CA ILE A 266 0.73 14.78 15.09
C ILE A 266 -0.53 13.92 14.93
N LEU A 267 -0.97 13.68 13.70
CA LEU A 267 -2.17 12.87 13.42
C LEU A 267 -2.00 11.42 13.90
N PHE A 268 -0.85 10.81 13.64
CA PHE A 268 -0.54 9.46 14.15
C PHE A 268 -0.54 9.43 15.69
N GLY A 269 0.07 10.43 16.35
CA GLY A 269 0.08 10.58 17.80
C GLY A 269 -1.33 10.75 18.39
N LEU A 270 -2.20 11.52 17.74
CA LEU A 270 -3.60 11.69 18.13
C LEU A 270 -4.39 10.38 18.02
N ILE A 271 -4.18 9.59 16.96
CA ILE A 271 -4.78 8.27 16.83
C ILE A 271 -4.27 7.31 17.91
N LEU A 272 -2.97 7.33 18.22
CA LEU A 272 -2.41 6.55 19.33
C LEU A 272 -3.08 6.91 20.66
N LEU A 273 -3.19 8.20 20.97
CA LEU A 273 -3.81 8.69 22.20
C LEU A 273 -5.30 8.31 22.27
N ALA A 274 -6.07 8.59 21.22
CA ALA A 274 -7.50 8.26 21.14
C ALA A 274 -7.74 6.75 21.23
N GLY A 275 -6.93 5.95 20.53
CA GLY A 275 -6.98 4.49 20.59
C GLY A 275 -6.68 3.96 21.99
N PHE A 276 -5.69 4.52 22.69
CA PHE A 276 -5.38 4.14 24.08
C PHE A 276 -6.49 4.53 25.07
N ILE A 277 -7.10 5.71 24.91
CA ILE A 277 -8.26 6.12 25.71
C ILE A 277 -9.41 5.12 25.50
N CYS A 278 -9.74 4.78 24.25
CA CYS A 278 -10.79 3.81 23.93
C CYS A 278 -10.44 2.41 24.47
N PHE A 279 -9.17 1.98 24.36
CA PHE A 279 -8.70 0.74 24.95
C PHE A 279 -8.94 0.73 26.46
N ARG A 280 -8.60 1.80 27.20
CA ARG A 280 -8.81 1.90 28.65
C ARG A 280 -10.30 1.81 29.03
N LEU A 281 -11.19 2.37 28.22
CA LEU A 281 -12.63 2.29 28.42
C LEU A 281 -13.16 0.86 28.23
N LEU A 282 -12.66 0.16 27.21
CA LEU A 282 -13.15 -1.17 26.83
C LEU A 282 -12.44 -2.31 27.54
N CYS A 283 -11.20 -2.13 28.01
CA CYS A 283 -10.37 -3.24 28.48
C CYS A 283 -11.03 -4.00 29.63
N ARG A 284 -11.86 -3.36 30.46
CA ARG A 284 -12.60 -4.05 31.53
C ARG A 284 -13.53 -5.16 31.02
N THR A 285 -14.00 -5.06 29.78
CA THR A 285 -14.91 -6.03 29.14
C THR A 285 -14.18 -7.12 28.34
N MET A 286 -12.90 -6.88 28.02
CA MET A 286 -12.05 -7.82 27.26
C MET A 286 -11.48 -8.91 28.18
N ASN A 287 -11.33 -10.12 27.64
CA ASN A 287 -10.59 -11.17 28.35
C ASN A 287 -9.08 -10.92 28.32
N PHE A 288 -8.33 -11.71 29.09
CA PHE A 288 -6.88 -11.57 29.21
C PHE A 288 -6.17 -11.63 27.85
N MET A 289 -6.52 -12.61 27.00
CA MET A 289 -5.88 -12.79 25.69
C MET A 289 -6.14 -11.60 24.77
N GLU A 290 -7.39 -11.14 24.68
CA GLU A 290 -7.81 -10.03 23.81
C GLU A 290 -7.05 -8.73 24.15
N LYS A 291 -6.86 -8.43 25.44
CA LYS A 291 -6.11 -7.24 25.90
C LYS A 291 -4.67 -7.24 25.38
N TRP A 292 -3.97 -8.35 25.58
CA TRP A 292 -2.55 -8.44 25.28
C TRP A 292 -2.26 -8.67 23.80
N LEU A 293 -3.15 -9.37 23.08
CA LEU A 293 -3.11 -9.47 21.62
C LEU A 293 -3.31 -8.12 20.91
N LEU A 294 -3.88 -7.13 21.61
CA LEU A 294 -4.05 -5.79 21.08
C LEU A 294 -2.84 -4.89 21.41
N ILE A 295 -2.38 -4.87 22.65
CA ILE A 295 -1.38 -3.88 23.11
C ILE A 295 0.07 -4.29 22.85
N ILE A 296 0.43 -5.58 22.99
CA ILE A 296 1.83 -6.00 22.80
C ILE A 296 2.33 -5.75 21.37
N PRO A 297 1.54 -6.06 20.31
CA PRO A 297 1.96 -5.75 18.94
C PRO A 297 2.23 -4.26 18.73
N VAL A 298 1.40 -3.38 19.31
CA VAL A 298 1.59 -1.92 19.22
C VAL A 298 2.93 -1.52 19.84
N ILE A 299 3.25 -2.05 21.02
CA ILE A 299 4.54 -1.77 21.69
C ILE A 299 5.71 -2.24 20.83
N PHE A 300 5.66 -3.47 20.31
CA PHE A 300 6.73 -3.99 19.45
C PHE A 300 6.91 -3.18 18.17
N ILE A 301 5.81 -2.81 17.50
CA ILE A 301 5.88 -2.00 16.29
C ILE A 301 6.47 -0.61 16.60
N LEU A 302 6.10 0.03 17.71
CA LEU A 302 6.68 1.32 18.10
C LEU A 302 8.19 1.22 18.40
N ILE A 303 8.63 0.13 19.03
CA ILE A 303 10.07 -0.14 19.24
C ILE A 303 10.79 -0.31 17.90
N LEU A 304 10.22 -1.08 16.97
CA LEU A 304 10.77 -1.27 15.63
C LEU A 304 10.85 0.05 14.85
N CYS A 305 9.82 0.90 14.94
CA CYS A 305 9.83 2.24 14.35
C CYS A 305 10.94 3.13 14.95
N LEU A 306 11.16 3.07 16.27
CA LEU A 306 12.24 3.82 16.92
C LEU A 306 13.62 3.34 16.44
N LEU A 307 13.81 2.02 16.34
CA LEU A 307 15.03 1.43 15.79
C LEU A 307 15.26 1.84 14.32
N ALA A 308 14.20 1.85 13.51
CA ALA A 308 14.25 2.33 12.13
C ALA A 308 14.61 3.81 12.05
N SER A 309 14.02 4.66 12.89
CA SER A 309 14.31 6.09 12.95
C SER A 309 15.79 6.35 13.27
N ASN A 310 16.34 5.68 14.29
CA ASN A 310 17.74 5.83 14.66
C ASN A 310 18.68 5.31 13.55
N SER A 311 18.30 4.20 12.91
CA SER A 311 19.08 3.63 11.79
C SER A 311 19.03 4.49 10.54
N ALA A 312 17.95 5.24 10.32
CA ALA A 312 17.78 6.11 9.16
C ALA A 312 18.58 7.40 9.29
N GLU A 313 18.62 7.96 10.49
CA GLU A 313 19.15 9.31 10.75
C GLU A 313 20.57 9.31 11.34
N ILE A 314 21.00 8.23 12.03
CA ILE A 314 22.27 8.19 12.78
C ILE A 314 23.24 7.13 12.22
N ASP A 315 22.92 5.84 12.38
CA ASP A 315 23.90 4.74 12.20
C ASP A 315 23.87 4.07 10.82
N LEU A 316 22.97 4.50 9.91
CA LEU A 316 22.78 3.97 8.54
C LEU A 316 22.84 2.43 8.43
N LEU A 317 22.15 1.73 9.35
CA LEU A 317 22.11 0.26 9.35
C LEU A 317 21.22 -0.28 8.23
N TYR A 318 21.83 -0.61 7.09
CA TYR A 318 21.16 -1.07 5.88
C TYR A 318 20.10 -2.17 6.10
N PRO A 319 20.32 -3.25 6.88
CA PRO A 319 19.29 -4.29 7.08
C PRO A 319 18.03 -3.78 7.78
N ILE A 320 18.18 -2.84 8.72
CA ILE A 320 17.05 -2.24 9.45
C ILE A 320 16.28 -1.29 8.53
N LEU A 321 16.99 -0.49 7.74
CA LEU A 321 16.36 0.38 6.76
C LEU A 321 15.57 -0.43 5.74
N PHE A 322 16.20 -1.45 5.15
CA PHE A 322 15.59 -2.33 4.16
C PHE A 322 14.28 -2.97 4.65
N ALA A 323 14.15 -3.23 5.96
CA ALA A 323 12.92 -3.77 6.54
C ALA A 323 11.73 -2.79 6.50
N GLN A 324 11.94 -1.47 6.40
CA GLN A 324 10.86 -0.47 6.33
C GLN A 324 9.80 -0.59 7.47
N PHE A 325 10.22 -0.73 8.72
CA PHE A 325 9.31 -1.01 9.85
C PHE A 325 8.15 0.00 10.04
N PHE A 326 8.27 1.24 9.56
CA PHE A 326 7.18 2.22 9.62
C PHE A 326 5.92 1.77 8.89
N ARG A 327 6.03 0.89 7.90
CA ARG A 327 4.90 0.27 7.22
C ARG A 327 3.98 -0.50 8.18
N LEU A 328 4.50 -1.05 9.28
CA LEU A 328 3.71 -1.75 10.27
C LEU A 328 2.77 -0.82 11.06
N THR A 329 2.94 0.51 10.97
CA THR A 329 1.99 1.46 11.56
C THR A 329 0.59 1.34 10.97
N VAL A 330 0.42 0.74 9.79
CA VAL A 330 -0.88 0.34 9.23
C VAL A 330 -1.64 -0.59 10.17
N ILE A 331 -0.95 -1.54 10.83
CA ILE A 331 -1.57 -2.45 11.80
C ILE A 331 -1.98 -1.70 13.06
N ILE A 332 -1.16 -0.77 13.55
CA ILE A 332 -1.51 0.09 14.69
C ILE A 332 -2.77 0.89 14.36
N TYR A 333 -2.76 1.61 13.23
CA TYR A 333 -3.91 2.39 12.78
C TYR A 333 -5.16 1.50 12.68
N TRP A 334 -5.08 0.34 12.02
CA TRP A 334 -6.22 -0.55 11.86
C TRP A 334 -6.82 -1.00 13.20
N LEU A 335 -5.98 -1.48 14.14
CA LEU A 335 -6.44 -1.90 15.46
C LEU A 335 -7.06 -0.75 16.25
N PHE A 336 -6.44 0.43 16.23
CA PHE A 336 -6.91 1.58 17.00
C PHE A 336 -8.13 2.25 16.35
N ALA A 337 -8.23 2.27 15.02
CA ALA A 337 -9.43 2.71 14.31
C ALA A 337 -10.64 1.83 14.66
N ILE A 338 -10.45 0.50 14.78
CA ILE A 338 -11.50 -0.41 15.28
C ILE A 338 -11.96 0.02 16.67
N LEU A 339 -11.02 0.30 17.57
CA LEU A 339 -11.35 0.75 18.93
C LEU A 339 -12.07 2.10 18.94
N ILE A 340 -11.56 3.08 18.20
CA ILE A 340 -12.10 4.45 18.17
C ILE A 340 -13.52 4.43 17.60
N TYR A 341 -13.69 3.97 16.35
CA TYR A 341 -15.00 3.97 15.71
C TYR A 341 -16.00 3.08 16.43
N GLY A 342 -15.57 1.88 16.84
CA GLY A 342 -16.46 0.96 17.54
C GLY A 342 -16.87 1.44 18.93
N THR A 343 -16.01 2.17 19.65
CA THR A 343 -16.37 2.81 20.93
C THR A 343 -17.40 3.91 20.71
N CYS A 344 -17.20 4.76 19.70
CA CYS A 344 -18.16 5.80 19.31
C CYS A 344 -19.54 5.21 19.03
N PHE A 345 -19.62 4.19 18.17
CA PHE A 345 -20.90 3.58 17.80
C PHE A 345 -21.52 2.74 18.94
N THR A 346 -20.71 2.08 19.77
CA THR A 346 -21.24 1.33 20.93
C THR A 346 -21.88 2.27 21.93
N HIS A 347 -21.25 3.40 22.25
CA HIS A 347 -21.82 4.37 23.19
C HIS A 347 -23.04 5.10 22.61
N MET A 348 -23.12 5.27 21.30
CA MET A 348 -24.30 5.79 20.62
C MET A 348 -25.53 4.87 20.77
N LEU A 349 -25.33 3.57 20.58
CA LEU A 349 -26.43 2.60 20.55
C LEU A 349 -26.96 2.24 21.95
N VAL A 350 -26.18 2.50 23.01
CA VAL A 350 -26.61 2.28 24.39
C VAL A 350 -27.43 3.49 24.87
N PRO A 351 -28.70 3.32 25.28
CA PRO A 351 -29.51 4.43 25.76
C PRO A 351 -28.89 5.04 27.03
N ARG A 352 -28.39 6.27 26.94
CA ARG A 352 -27.90 7.04 28.10
C ARG A 352 -28.56 8.42 28.14
N LYS A 353 -28.79 8.91 29.36
CA LYS A 353 -29.45 10.22 29.61
C LYS A 353 -28.56 11.44 29.32
N LYS A 354 -27.26 11.28 29.08
CA LYS A 354 -26.34 12.41 28.93
C LYS A 354 -26.24 12.87 27.47
N ILE A 355 -26.50 14.16 27.24
CA ILE A 355 -26.51 14.82 25.92
C ILE A 355 -25.17 14.73 25.17
N ILE A 356 -24.05 14.65 25.91
CA ILE A 356 -22.70 14.56 25.31
C ILE A 356 -22.51 13.32 24.43
N PHE A 357 -23.24 12.23 24.69
CA PHE A 357 -23.17 11.01 23.87
C PHE A 357 -23.90 11.16 22.52
N LEU A 358 -24.67 12.24 22.31
CA LEU A 358 -25.32 12.53 21.03
C LEU A 358 -24.33 13.04 19.97
N PHE A 359 -23.22 13.64 20.38
CA PHE A 359 -22.21 14.20 19.48
C PHE A 359 -21.07 13.22 19.15
N LEU A 360 -20.88 12.21 19.98
CA LEU A 360 -19.88 11.14 19.77
C LEU A 360 -19.95 10.44 18.39
N PRO A 361 -21.12 10.25 17.75
CA PRO A 361 -21.20 9.60 16.43
C PRO A 361 -20.86 10.51 15.25
N VAL A 362 -20.73 11.81 15.48
CA VAL A 362 -20.22 12.73 14.45
C VAL A 362 -18.70 12.60 14.34
N LEU A 363 -18.02 12.23 15.44
CA LEU A 363 -16.56 12.09 15.47
C LEU A 363 -16.02 11.12 14.41
N PRO A 364 -16.57 9.91 14.19
CA PRO A 364 -16.14 9.04 13.10
C PRO A 364 -16.06 9.72 11.74
N PHE A 365 -17.00 10.60 11.38
CA PHE A 365 -17.00 11.32 10.10
C PHE A 365 -15.87 12.34 9.97
N PHE A 366 -15.55 13.05 11.04
CA PHE A 366 -14.46 14.03 11.04
C PHE A 366 -13.09 13.37 11.23
N ILE A 367 -13.03 12.25 11.95
CA ILE A 367 -11.81 11.43 12.04
C ILE A 367 -11.56 10.74 10.70
N SER A 368 -12.58 10.30 9.96
CA SER A 368 -12.35 9.70 8.65
C SER A 368 -11.94 10.72 7.60
N HIS A 369 -12.41 11.98 7.70
CA HIS A 369 -12.17 13.02 6.70
C HIS A 369 -12.05 14.42 7.33
N PRO A 370 -10.92 14.74 8.00
CA PRO A 370 -10.71 16.03 8.67
C PRO A 370 -10.62 17.20 7.69
N GLU A 371 -10.18 16.96 6.46
CA GLU A 371 -10.07 17.93 5.37
C GLU A 371 -11.41 18.59 5.02
N VAL A 372 -12.53 17.91 5.32
CA VAL A 372 -13.87 18.43 5.04
C VAL A 372 -14.18 19.67 5.87
N ILE A 373 -13.52 19.86 7.03
CA ILE A 373 -13.70 21.02 7.90
C ILE A 373 -13.18 22.29 7.24
N THR A 374 -12.09 22.19 6.49
CA THR A 374 -11.42 23.33 5.85
C THR A 374 -11.77 23.48 4.38
N ALA A 375 -12.23 22.41 3.73
CA ALA A 375 -12.60 22.41 2.32
C ALA A 375 -13.96 23.10 2.07
N SER A 376 -14.04 23.87 0.99
CA SER A 376 -15.26 24.53 0.54
C SER A 376 -15.98 23.74 -0.55
N GLY A 377 -17.25 24.09 -0.81
CA GLY A 377 -18.04 23.55 -1.91
C GLY A 377 -19.16 22.61 -1.50
N PHE A 378 -20.13 22.45 -2.39
CA PHE A 378 -21.39 21.75 -2.13
C PHE A 378 -21.21 20.33 -1.59
N THR A 379 -20.24 19.58 -2.12
CA THR A 379 -19.96 18.19 -1.68
C THR A 379 -19.56 18.14 -0.21
N HIS A 380 -18.67 19.04 0.22
CA HIS A 380 -18.17 19.11 1.59
C HIS A 380 -19.27 19.58 2.54
N SER A 381 -20.05 20.60 2.15
CA SER A 381 -21.20 21.05 2.93
C SER A 381 -22.26 19.96 3.09
N LEU A 382 -22.55 19.20 2.03
CA LEU A 382 -23.49 18.07 2.08
C LEU A 382 -22.95 16.95 2.96
N TYR A 383 -21.65 16.63 2.90
CA TYR A 383 -21.02 15.66 3.80
C TYR A 383 -21.19 16.07 5.27
N ILE A 384 -20.90 17.32 5.62
CA ILE A 384 -21.04 17.85 6.99
C ILE A 384 -22.49 17.77 7.43
N PHE A 385 -23.43 18.21 6.58
CA PHE A 385 -24.86 18.10 6.86
C PHE A 385 -25.26 16.66 7.16
N LEU A 386 -24.78 15.71 6.36
CA LEU A 386 -25.05 14.30 6.57
C LEU A 386 -24.43 13.80 7.89
N ALA A 387 -23.17 14.13 8.17
CA ALA A 387 -22.48 13.74 9.40
C ALA A 387 -23.20 14.22 10.67
N VAL A 388 -23.70 15.46 10.67
CA VAL A 388 -24.38 16.08 11.83
C VAL A 388 -25.80 15.52 12.02
N THR A 389 -26.51 15.22 10.94
CA THR A 389 -27.89 14.70 11.03
C THR A 389 -27.96 13.18 11.27
N PHE A 390 -26.88 12.44 11.02
CA PHE A 390 -26.80 10.99 11.27
C PHE A 390 -27.14 10.56 12.71
N PRO A 391 -26.58 11.15 13.78
CA PRO A 391 -26.98 10.83 15.16
C PRO A 391 -28.47 11.05 15.41
N LEU A 392 -29.03 12.17 14.93
CA LEU A 392 -30.45 12.52 15.11
C LEU A 392 -31.34 11.43 14.51
N TRP A 393 -31.01 10.93 13.33
CA TRP A 393 -31.73 9.85 12.68
C TRP A 393 -31.72 8.54 13.47
N ILE A 394 -30.57 8.15 14.02
CA ILE A 394 -30.46 6.92 14.83
C ILE A 394 -31.33 7.03 16.09
N ILE A 395 -31.39 8.20 16.71
CA ILE A 395 -32.23 8.45 17.88
C ILE A 395 -33.72 8.36 17.52
N LEU A 396 -34.13 8.98 16.40
CA LEU A 396 -35.52 8.97 15.92
C LEU A 396 -35.99 7.55 15.58
N LEU A 397 -35.12 6.76 14.95
CA LEU A 397 -35.45 5.41 14.48
C LEU A 397 -35.23 4.32 15.53
N ARG A 398 -34.76 4.63 16.74
CA ARG A 398 -34.38 3.67 17.80
C ARG A 398 -35.40 2.56 18.11
N LYS A 399 -36.68 2.78 17.81
CA LYS A 399 -37.78 1.81 18.01
C LYS A 399 -37.93 0.78 16.87
N LYS A 400 -37.31 0.99 15.70
CA LYS A 400 -37.42 0.13 14.51
C LYS A 400 -36.05 -0.48 14.17
N VAL A 401 -35.69 -1.59 14.82
CA VAL A 401 -34.36 -2.23 14.72
C VAL A 401 -33.90 -2.45 13.26
N ILE A 402 -34.77 -2.95 12.39
CA ILE A 402 -34.44 -3.17 10.97
C ILE A 402 -34.28 -1.84 10.21
N GLY A 403 -35.13 -0.86 10.49
CA GLY A 403 -35.09 0.46 9.85
C GLY A 403 -33.80 1.21 10.15
N ILE A 404 -33.34 1.18 11.40
CA ILE A 404 -32.04 1.75 11.80
C ILE A 404 -30.92 1.08 11.01
N PHE A 405 -30.93 -0.25 10.97
CA PHE A 405 -29.83 -1.01 10.40
C PHE A 405 -29.63 -0.71 8.90
N VAL A 406 -30.69 -0.82 8.09
CA VAL A 406 -30.60 -0.58 6.63
C VAL A 406 -30.30 0.88 6.34
N PHE A 407 -30.99 1.79 7.02
CA PHE A 407 -30.86 3.22 6.76
C PHE A 407 -29.48 3.75 7.18
N SER A 408 -28.96 3.36 8.35
CA SER A 408 -27.62 3.77 8.79
C SER A 408 -26.53 3.33 7.82
N ILE A 409 -26.64 2.12 7.25
CA ILE A 409 -25.68 1.65 6.24
C ILE A 409 -25.80 2.50 4.97
N PHE A 410 -26.99 2.63 4.41
CA PHE A 410 -27.21 3.43 3.21
C PHE A 410 -26.69 4.87 3.38
N TYR A 411 -27.01 5.47 4.52
CA TYR A 411 -26.63 6.83 4.85
C TYR A 411 -25.12 7.03 4.88
N VAL A 412 -24.39 6.13 5.54
CA VAL A 412 -22.93 6.18 5.63
C VAL A 412 -22.30 5.93 4.26
N ILE A 413 -22.83 5.01 3.44
CA ILE A 413 -22.38 4.79 2.06
C ILE A 413 -22.50 6.08 1.25
N VAL A 414 -23.67 6.72 1.29
CA VAL A 414 -23.90 7.97 0.54
C VAL A 414 -22.92 9.04 1.01
N ALA A 415 -22.85 9.31 2.31
CA ALA A 415 -21.96 10.33 2.85
C ALA A 415 -20.50 10.12 2.43
N LEU A 416 -19.95 8.92 2.64
CA LEU A 416 -18.55 8.63 2.36
C LEU A 416 -18.25 8.62 0.85
N SER A 417 -19.17 8.12 0.02
CA SER A 417 -18.98 8.08 -1.45
C SER A 417 -19.00 9.45 -2.13
N LEU A 418 -19.63 10.47 -1.52
CA LEU A 418 -19.67 11.83 -2.07
C LEU A 418 -18.26 12.41 -2.28
N LEU A 419 -17.33 12.11 -1.38
CA LEU A 419 -15.95 12.59 -1.43
C LEU A 419 -15.18 12.01 -2.61
N PHE A 420 -15.66 10.91 -3.18
CA PHE A 420 -15.02 10.25 -4.31
C PHE A 420 -15.67 10.55 -5.66
N LYS A 421 -16.72 11.39 -5.70
CA LYS A 421 -17.57 11.56 -6.90
C LYS A 421 -16.81 12.07 -8.14
N ASN A 422 -15.78 12.89 -7.92
CA ASN A 422 -15.00 13.53 -8.99
C ASN A 422 -13.87 12.64 -9.52
N PHE A 423 -13.61 11.50 -8.88
CA PHE A 423 -12.59 10.58 -9.35
C PHE A 423 -13.13 9.71 -10.49
N PRO A 424 -12.30 9.41 -11.51
CA PRO A 424 -12.69 8.52 -12.58
C PRO A 424 -12.57 7.04 -12.15
N PHE A 425 -13.48 6.21 -12.66
CA PHE A 425 -13.42 4.76 -12.55
C PHE A 425 -12.76 4.19 -13.81
N HIS A 426 -11.63 3.50 -13.65
CA HIS A 426 -10.87 2.92 -14.76
C HIS A 426 -10.76 1.41 -14.57
N PHE A 427 -11.48 0.66 -15.38
CA PHE A 427 -11.56 -0.80 -15.25
C PHE A 427 -10.58 -1.54 -16.14
N GLU A 428 -10.55 -1.22 -17.44
CA GLU A 428 -9.77 -1.98 -18.44
C GLU A 428 -8.59 -1.22 -19.01
N GLN A 429 -8.52 0.09 -18.77
CA GLN A 429 -7.55 0.97 -19.40
C GLN A 429 -6.14 0.66 -18.89
N LEU A 430 -5.40 -0.13 -19.67
CA LEU A 430 -3.98 -0.37 -19.46
C LEU A 430 -3.17 0.92 -19.68
N TYR A 431 -3.69 1.79 -20.55
CA TYR A 431 -3.08 3.05 -20.95
C TYR A 431 -3.84 4.21 -20.33
N PRO A 432 -3.14 5.23 -19.79
CA PRO A 432 -3.81 6.40 -19.23
C PRO A 432 -4.68 7.08 -20.28
N LEU A 433 -5.66 7.87 -19.82
CA LEU A 433 -6.44 8.75 -20.69
C LEU A 433 -5.51 9.61 -21.60
N PRO A 434 -6.01 10.14 -22.72
CA PRO A 434 -5.20 10.95 -23.64
C PRO A 434 -4.59 12.16 -22.91
N THR A 435 -3.28 12.08 -22.66
CA THR A 435 -2.41 13.17 -22.23
C THR A 435 -1.38 13.41 -23.35
N PRO A 436 -0.67 14.54 -23.34
CA PRO A 436 0.42 14.76 -24.29
C PRO A 436 1.47 13.64 -24.28
N GLU A 437 1.81 13.11 -23.09
CA GLU A 437 2.69 11.95 -22.92
C GLU A 437 2.11 10.69 -23.57
N THR A 438 0.85 10.33 -23.28
CA THR A 438 0.27 9.09 -23.81
C THR A 438 0.03 9.15 -25.32
N LYS A 439 -0.21 10.33 -25.89
CA LYS A 439 -0.27 10.54 -27.34
C LYS A 439 1.07 10.22 -28.02
N ILE A 440 2.18 10.70 -27.44
CA ILE A 440 3.52 10.41 -27.95
C ILE A 440 3.89 8.93 -27.78
N ALA A 441 3.55 8.35 -26.64
CA ALA A 441 3.77 6.93 -26.40
C ALA A 441 2.98 6.07 -27.40
N SER A 442 1.72 6.42 -27.67
CA SER A 442 0.88 5.73 -28.68
C SER A 442 1.48 5.85 -30.08
N TRP A 443 1.94 7.05 -30.47
CA TRP A 443 2.63 7.24 -31.74
C TRP A 443 3.89 6.36 -31.83
N ALA A 444 4.71 6.34 -30.77
CA ALA A 444 5.93 5.54 -30.72
C ALA A 444 5.64 4.03 -30.89
N ARG A 445 4.55 3.55 -30.27
CA ARG A 445 4.09 2.16 -30.42
C ARG A 445 3.75 1.80 -31.86
N GLU A 446 3.08 2.71 -32.56
CA GLU A 446 2.55 2.49 -33.92
C GLU A 446 3.61 2.70 -35.01
N ASN A 447 4.62 3.56 -34.77
CA ASN A 447 5.52 4.05 -35.82
C ASN A 447 6.99 3.65 -35.65
N THR A 448 7.36 2.91 -34.60
CA THR A 448 8.75 2.45 -34.40
C THR A 448 8.84 0.94 -34.29
N VAL A 449 10.03 0.38 -34.47
CA VAL A 449 10.25 -1.08 -34.34
C VAL A 449 10.10 -1.54 -32.87
N PRO A 450 9.56 -2.74 -32.57
CA PRO A 450 9.30 -3.19 -31.19
C PRO A 450 10.53 -3.21 -30.27
N ASN A 451 11.72 -3.42 -30.84
CA ASN A 451 12.99 -3.49 -30.10
C ASN A 451 13.68 -2.12 -29.95
N ALA A 452 13.03 -1.03 -30.35
CA ALA A 452 13.57 0.31 -30.21
C ALA A 452 13.71 0.71 -28.73
N ILE A 453 14.80 1.42 -28.43
CA ILE A 453 15.08 2.00 -27.13
C ILE A 453 14.92 3.52 -27.24
N PHE A 454 14.21 4.12 -26.28
CA PHE A 454 13.97 5.55 -26.19
C PHE A 454 14.72 6.18 -25.03
N LEU A 455 15.28 7.36 -25.25
CA LEU A 455 15.61 8.29 -24.18
C LEU A 455 14.42 9.20 -23.95
N THR A 456 13.85 9.18 -22.75
CA THR A 456 12.62 9.89 -22.41
C THR A 456 12.86 10.86 -21.25
N PRO A 457 12.01 11.89 -21.07
CA PRO A 457 11.92 12.60 -19.80
C PRO A 457 11.76 11.62 -18.63
N LEU A 458 12.39 11.91 -17.49
CA LEU A 458 12.47 10.98 -16.36
C LEU A 458 11.12 10.72 -15.66
N ASP A 459 10.17 11.64 -15.82
CA ASP A 459 8.82 11.58 -15.27
C ASP A 459 7.80 10.90 -16.19
N PHE A 460 8.23 10.36 -17.33
CA PHE A 460 7.38 9.60 -18.26
C PHE A 460 7.12 8.17 -17.75
N TYR A 461 6.54 8.05 -16.57
CA TYR A 461 6.30 6.78 -15.87
C TYR A 461 5.44 5.80 -16.66
N THR A 462 4.59 6.33 -17.55
CA THR A 462 3.62 5.54 -18.30
C THR A 462 4.13 5.14 -19.67
N PHE A 463 5.22 5.76 -20.15
CA PHE A 463 5.71 5.59 -21.51
C PHE A 463 6.10 4.15 -21.81
N ARG A 464 6.86 3.49 -20.93
CA ARG A 464 7.27 2.08 -21.12
C ARG A 464 6.08 1.16 -21.41
N LEU A 465 5.03 1.28 -20.59
CA LEU A 465 3.81 0.50 -20.77
C LEU A 465 3.02 0.91 -22.01
N THR A 466 2.82 2.22 -22.22
CA THR A 466 1.97 2.75 -23.28
C THR A 466 2.58 2.57 -24.67
N ALA A 467 3.87 2.87 -24.80
CA ALA A 467 4.60 2.70 -26.05
C ALA A 467 4.91 1.22 -26.35
N ASN A 468 4.96 0.37 -25.32
CA ASN A 468 5.57 -0.96 -25.41
C ASN A 468 6.96 -0.87 -26.04
N ARG A 469 7.79 0.06 -25.53
CA ARG A 469 9.16 0.30 -25.97
C ARG A 469 10.09 0.38 -24.77
N ALA A 470 11.32 -0.07 -24.98
CA ALA A 470 12.37 0.00 -23.98
C ALA A 470 12.76 1.46 -23.75
N ILE A 471 13.13 1.79 -22.52
CA ILE A 471 13.68 3.12 -22.21
C ILE A 471 15.04 3.02 -21.51
N VAL A 472 15.83 4.09 -21.58
CA VAL A 472 17.14 4.16 -20.94
C VAL A 472 17.02 4.09 -19.41
N VAL A 473 16.15 4.92 -18.85
CA VAL A 473 15.86 5.01 -17.41
C VAL A 473 14.60 5.86 -17.18
N ASP A 474 13.89 5.62 -16.08
CA ASP A 474 12.89 6.53 -15.52
C ASP A 474 13.09 6.67 -14.00
N TRP A 475 12.42 7.64 -13.40
CA TRP A 475 12.57 7.94 -11.97
C TRP A 475 11.80 6.99 -11.04
N LEU A 476 10.70 6.40 -11.49
CA LEU A 476 9.82 5.62 -10.63
C LEU A 476 10.32 4.18 -10.44
N VAL A 477 10.66 3.49 -11.52
CA VAL A 477 11.02 2.08 -11.46
C VAL A 477 12.51 1.96 -11.12
N MET A 478 12.82 1.37 -9.97
CA MET A 478 14.20 1.11 -9.52
C MET A 478 14.39 -0.40 -9.29
N PRO A 479 15.49 -1.02 -9.76
CA PRO A 479 15.87 -2.37 -9.35
C PRO A 479 16.18 -2.44 -7.85
N PHE A 480 16.01 -3.60 -7.23
CA PHE A 480 16.35 -3.81 -5.81
C PHE A 480 17.66 -4.57 -5.58
N GLU A 481 18.33 -4.96 -6.66
CA GLU A 481 19.70 -5.48 -6.60
C GLU A 481 20.67 -4.30 -6.38
N GLN A 482 21.66 -4.48 -5.49
CA GLN A 482 22.57 -3.39 -5.12
C GLN A 482 23.36 -2.81 -6.29
N SER A 483 23.89 -3.68 -7.17
CA SER A 483 24.63 -3.26 -8.36
C SER A 483 23.75 -2.44 -9.31
N ALA A 484 22.53 -2.90 -9.53
CA ALA A 484 21.57 -2.28 -10.42
C ALA A 484 20.94 -1.01 -9.82
N MET A 485 20.86 -0.88 -8.49
CA MET A 485 20.52 0.39 -7.84
C MET A 485 21.56 1.47 -8.16
N VAL A 486 22.85 1.12 -8.10
CA VAL A 486 23.94 2.04 -8.47
C VAL A 486 23.90 2.35 -9.95
N GLU A 487 23.70 1.35 -10.82
CA GLU A 487 23.56 1.58 -12.26
C GLU A 487 22.35 2.46 -12.59
N TRP A 488 21.21 2.27 -11.91
CA TRP A 488 20.03 3.11 -12.05
C TRP A 488 20.35 4.57 -11.69
N ALA A 489 21.00 4.81 -10.55
CA ALA A 489 21.39 6.14 -10.13
C ALA A 489 22.40 6.77 -11.11
N GLN A 490 23.35 5.98 -11.62
CA GLN A 490 24.30 6.44 -12.63
C GLN A 490 23.61 6.82 -13.95
N ARG A 491 22.65 6.02 -14.41
CA ARG A 491 21.84 6.34 -15.61
C ARG A 491 21.12 7.68 -15.43
N ILE A 492 20.51 7.92 -14.26
CA ILE A 492 19.87 9.21 -13.95
C ILE A 492 20.89 10.34 -13.97
N ALA A 493 22.04 10.17 -13.32
CA ALA A 493 23.11 11.17 -13.30
C ALA A 493 23.58 11.52 -14.72
N ASP A 494 23.83 10.51 -15.55
CA ASP A 494 24.29 10.69 -16.93
C ASP A 494 23.27 11.45 -17.78
N VAL A 495 21.99 11.07 -17.73
CA VAL A 495 20.92 11.72 -18.52
C VAL A 495 20.51 13.08 -17.95
N SER A 496 20.99 13.43 -16.75
CA SER A 496 20.71 14.71 -16.08
C SER A 496 21.92 15.65 -15.89
N SER A 497 23.13 15.27 -16.28
CA SER A 497 24.35 16.10 -16.11
C SER A 497 24.62 16.39 -14.64
N ILE A 498 24.38 15.38 -13.80
CA ILE A 498 24.69 15.45 -12.38
C ILE A 498 26.01 14.71 -12.18
N ASP A 499 27.04 15.41 -11.70
CA ASP A 499 28.39 14.84 -11.59
C ASP A 499 28.48 13.79 -10.47
N SER A 500 27.64 13.90 -9.45
CA SER A 500 27.65 13.04 -8.27
C SER A 500 26.27 12.43 -8.00
N ILE A 501 26.20 11.12 -7.82
CA ILE A 501 24.96 10.42 -7.48
C ILE A 501 24.32 10.93 -6.17
N PHE A 502 25.13 11.48 -5.26
CA PHE A 502 24.67 12.03 -3.98
C PHE A 502 23.89 13.34 -4.13
N GLU A 503 23.98 13.98 -5.29
CA GLU A 503 23.26 15.22 -5.59
C GLU A 503 21.95 14.99 -6.33
N ILE A 504 21.62 13.73 -6.66
CA ILE A 504 20.40 13.39 -7.39
C ILE A 504 19.17 13.74 -6.53
N SER A 505 18.29 14.55 -7.10
CA SER A 505 16.90 14.73 -6.67
C SER A 505 16.00 14.73 -7.90
N GLU A 506 14.71 14.44 -7.75
CA GLU A 506 13.78 14.37 -8.89
C GLU A 506 13.75 15.70 -9.65
N GLU A 507 13.75 16.81 -8.89
CA GLU A 507 13.78 18.16 -9.41
C GLU A 507 15.05 18.45 -10.21
N LYS A 508 16.24 18.18 -9.64
CA LYS A 508 17.52 18.39 -10.33
C LYS A 508 17.64 17.51 -11.57
N ALA A 509 17.20 16.25 -11.47
CA ALA A 509 17.25 15.30 -12.57
C ALA A 509 16.38 15.77 -13.74
N ARG A 510 15.15 16.20 -13.47
CA ARG A 510 14.24 16.77 -14.47
C ARG A 510 14.80 18.06 -15.07
N ALA A 511 15.34 18.97 -14.25
CA ALA A 511 15.94 20.21 -14.74
C ALA A 511 17.15 19.94 -15.65
N GLY A 512 18.03 19.02 -15.26
CA GLY A 512 19.23 18.67 -16.02
C GLY A 512 18.98 17.85 -17.29
N PHE A 513 17.84 17.14 -17.38
CA PHE A 513 17.39 16.54 -18.64
C PHE A 513 16.94 17.60 -19.66
N LYS A 514 16.32 18.70 -19.19
CA LYS A 514 15.86 19.80 -20.07
C LYS A 514 16.99 20.58 -20.73
N THR A 515 18.22 20.45 -20.26
CA THR A 515 19.40 21.12 -20.82
C THR A 515 20.19 20.22 -21.79
N ILE A 516 19.59 19.12 -22.24
CA ILE A 516 20.26 18.13 -23.09
C ILE A 516 20.65 18.73 -24.46
N THR A 517 21.92 18.53 -24.86
CA THR A 517 22.47 19.00 -26.14
C THR A 517 22.77 17.85 -27.09
N TYR A 518 23.03 18.16 -28.36
CA TYR A 518 23.38 17.15 -29.37
C TYR A 518 24.69 16.41 -29.06
N GLU A 519 25.73 17.12 -28.61
CA GLU A 519 27.02 16.54 -28.24
C GLU A 519 26.84 15.55 -27.10
N ARG A 520 26.01 15.92 -26.12
CA ARG A 520 25.68 15.09 -24.98
C ARG A 520 24.84 13.88 -25.34
N LEU A 521 23.89 14.02 -26.26
CA LEU A 521 23.17 12.85 -26.77
C LEU A 521 24.10 11.90 -27.52
N THR A 522 25.06 12.43 -28.28
CA THR A 522 26.04 11.62 -29.00
C THR A 522 26.93 10.83 -28.02
N SER A 523 27.34 11.43 -26.89
CA SER A 523 28.09 10.71 -25.84
C SER A 523 27.21 9.70 -25.12
N LEU A 524 25.97 10.06 -24.76
CA LEU A 524 25.02 9.15 -24.11
C LEU A 524 24.69 7.94 -24.99
N ARG A 525 24.55 8.12 -26.31
CA ARG A 525 24.25 7.02 -27.24
C ARG A 525 25.35 5.96 -27.26
N ARG A 526 26.61 6.34 -27.06
CA ARG A 526 27.73 5.40 -26.95
C ARG A 526 27.63 4.53 -25.70
N LYS A 527 27.04 5.07 -24.62
CA LYS A 527 26.83 4.36 -23.35
C LYS A 527 25.51 3.57 -23.32
N TYR A 528 24.46 4.15 -23.89
CA TYR A 528 23.10 3.63 -23.91
C TYR A 528 22.58 3.64 -25.36
N PRO A 529 22.43 2.50 -26.04
CA PRO A 529 22.19 2.44 -27.48
C PRO A 529 20.72 2.77 -27.86
N PHE A 530 20.22 3.94 -27.47
CA PHE A 530 18.88 4.41 -27.84
C PHE A 530 18.79 4.80 -29.32
N ASN A 531 17.60 4.62 -29.89
CA ASN A 531 17.25 4.92 -31.28
C ASN A 531 16.53 6.26 -31.42
N TYR A 532 15.80 6.65 -30.37
CA TYR A 532 14.92 7.81 -30.37
C TYR A 532 15.11 8.63 -29.09
N VAL A 533 14.89 9.93 -29.19
CA VAL A 533 14.94 10.86 -28.06
C VAL A 533 13.65 11.66 -28.02
N ILE A 534 13.07 11.81 -26.83
CA ILE A 534 11.92 12.66 -26.58
C ILE A 534 12.36 13.86 -25.76
N THR A 535 12.03 15.06 -26.22
CA THR A 535 12.31 16.31 -25.51
C THR A 535 11.07 17.18 -25.48
N GLU A 536 11.06 18.19 -24.60
CA GLU A 536 10.08 19.29 -24.69
C GLU A 536 10.18 20.00 -26.04
N SER A 537 9.06 20.55 -26.52
CA SER A 537 8.95 21.26 -27.81
C SER A 537 9.76 22.57 -27.84
N THR A 538 10.29 23.01 -26.71
CA THR A 538 11.20 24.15 -26.57
C THR A 538 12.65 23.80 -26.93
N ILE A 539 13.01 22.51 -26.92
CA ILE A 539 14.38 22.03 -27.15
C ILE A 539 14.52 21.63 -28.63
N ASN A 540 15.32 22.40 -29.38
CA ASN A 540 15.61 22.13 -30.78
C ASN A 540 16.97 21.44 -30.93
N LEU A 541 16.96 20.21 -31.43
CA LEU A 541 18.16 19.42 -31.71
C LEU A 541 18.40 19.33 -33.22
N PRO A 542 19.67 19.29 -33.68
CA PRO A 542 20.05 19.10 -35.09
C PRO A 542 19.88 17.63 -35.51
N LEU A 543 18.69 17.07 -35.26
CA LEU A 543 18.29 15.70 -35.55
C LEU A 543 16.99 15.70 -36.35
N GLU A 544 16.70 14.60 -37.04
CA GLU A 544 15.44 14.44 -37.76
C GLU A 544 14.27 14.38 -36.77
N LYS A 545 13.38 15.39 -36.83
CA LYS A 545 12.11 15.39 -36.11
C LYS A 545 11.10 14.51 -36.85
N ILE A 546 10.81 13.34 -36.28
CA ILE A 546 9.89 12.37 -36.89
C ILE A 546 8.46 12.51 -36.38
N TYR A 547 8.26 13.18 -35.23
CA TYR A 547 6.94 13.47 -34.68
C TYR A 547 6.95 14.71 -33.81
N THR A 548 5.83 15.44 -33.77
CA THR A 548 5.69 16.71 -33.06
C THR A 548 4.30 16.81 -32.44
N THR A 549 4.26 17.31 -31.21
CA THR A 549 3.06 17.74 -30.51
C THR A 549 3.29 19.15 -29.94
N ASP A 550 2.25 19.76 -29.38
CA ASP A 550 2.38 21.09 -28.75
C ASP A 550 3.44 21.12 -27.63
N GLN A 551 3.65 19.99 -26.93
CA GLN A 551 4.51 19.93 -25.75
C GLN A 551 5.85 19.22 -25.97
N PHE A 552 5.97 18.39 -27.00
CA PHE A 552 7.09 17.46 -27.12
C PHE A 552 7.45 17.15 -28.58
N PHE A 553 8.72 16.85 -28.80
CA PHE A 553 9.27 16.34 -30.06
C PHE A 553 9.81 14.92 -29.90
N ILE A 554 9.73 14.13 -30.98
CA ILE A 554 10.48 12.88 -31.10
C ILE A 554 11.53 13.05 -32.20
N TYR A 555 12.77 12.76 -31.84
CA TYR A 555 13.92 12.78 -32.75
C TYR A 555 14.39 11.35 -33.03
N LYS A 556 14.79 11.11 -34.27
CA LYS A 556 15.51 9.89 -34.68
C LYS A 556 17.02 10.15 -34.65
N PHE A 557 17.76 9.18 -34.10
CA PHE A 557 19.22 9.26 -33.96
C PHE A 557 19.98 8.32 -34.89
#